data_AF-A0A3A6Q195-F1
#
_entry.id   AF-A0A3A6Q195-F1
#
_cell.length_a   1.000
_cell.length_b   1.000
_cell.length_c   1.000
_cell.angle_alpha   90.00
_cell.angle_beta   90.00
_cell.angle_gamma   90.00
#
_symmetry.space_group_name_H-M   'P 1'
#
loop_
_entity.id
_entity.type
_entity.pdbx_description
1 polymer ?
#
loop_
_entity_poly.entity_id
_entity_poly.type
_entity_poly.pdbx_seq_one_letter_code
_entity_poly.pdbx_strand_id
1 'polypeptide(L)'
;MPSDTDFEATLEAKTVTYLEQLVDCTERLPPLLTAYAEEDEYEAIIDQIEAAETDCDQTRRDITALIANAGTREIGLLNTPINLNQSALLDFYKQLDVVANHTERIAQELAMLQPAPTNDSYEQFREMAVLIVEMTQVLILIAENS
;
A
#
# COMPACT_ATOMS: atom_id res chain seq x y z
N MET A 1 22.58 7.50 21.26
CA MET A 1 21.37 8.21 20.81
C MET A 1 21.47 8.28 19.29
N PRO A 2 20.45 7.83 18.55
CA PRO A 2 20.40 8.11 17.12
C PRO A 2 20.40 9.64 16.94
N SER A 3 21.15 10.13 15.96
CA SER A 3 21.17 11.56 15.61
C SER A 3 19.92 11.91 14.80
N ASP A 4 19.46 13.16 14.82
CA ASP A 4 18.26 13.59 14.10
C ASP A 4 18.25 13.21 12.59
N THR A 5 19.42 13.17 11.94
CA THR A 5 19.60 12.71 10.54
C THR A 5 19.31 11.21 10.34
N ASP A 6 19.43 10.40 11.39
CA ASP A 6 19.19 8.95 11.37
C ASP A 6 17.70 8.64 11.34
N PHE A 7 16.88 9.45 12.04
CA PHE A 7 15.42 9.29 12.05
C PHE A 7 14.81 9.61 10.67
N GLU A 8 15.16 10.75 10.08
CA GLU A 8 14.63 11.19 8.79
C GLU A 8 14.97 10.20 7.67
N ALA A 9 16.25 9.80 7.57
CA ALA A 9 16.69 8.82 6.58
C ALA A 9 16.04 7.44 6.80
N THR A 10 15.83 7.03 8.06
CA THR A 10 15.15 5.75 8.35
C THR A 10 13.66 5.81 7.97
N LEU A 11 12.99 6.93 8.26
CA LEU A 11 11.59 7.13 7.90
C LEU A 11 11.42 7.15 6.38
N GLU A 12 12.26 7.90 5.67
CA GLU A 12 12.28 7.96 4.20
C GLU A 12 12.50 6.58 3.59
N ALA A 13 13.54 5.85 4.00
CA ALA A 13 13.82 4.51 3.50
C ALA A 13 12.66 3.54 3.73
N LYS A 14 12.04 3.55 4.92
CA LYS A 14 10.86 2.74 5.21
C LYS A 14 9.64 3.17 4.38
N THR A 15 9.49 4.46 4.10
CA THR A 15 8.42 4.99 3.25
C THR A 15 8.55 4.44 1.83
N VAL A 16 9.75 4.49 1.25
CA VAL A 16 10.03 3.95 -0.08
C VAL A 16 9.71 2.46 -0.12
N THR A 17 10.25 1.68 0.83
CA THR A 17 9.94 0.24 0.93
C THR A 17 8.45 -0.04 1.05
N TYR A 18 7.73 0.73 1.86
CA TYR A 18 6.28 0.57 2.01
C TYR A 18 5.52 0.85 0.69
N LEU A 19 5.91 1.89 -0.04
CA LEU A 19 5.26 2.24 -1.30
C LEU A 19 5.56 1.20 -2.40
N GLU A 20 6.78 0.67 -2.45
CA GLU A 20 7.16 -0.46 -3.32
C GLU A 20 6.28 -1.68 -3.02
N GLN A 21 6.16 -2.07 -1.75
CA GLN A 21 5.29 -3.17 -1.32
C GLN A 21 3.81 -2.93 -1.67
N LEU A 22 3.33 -1.69 -1.53
CA LEU A 22 1.97 -1.33 -1.88
C LEU A 22 1.72 -1.49 -3.39
N VAL A 23 2.66 -1.06 -4.23
CA VAL A 23 2.60 -1.27 -5.68
C VAL A 23 2.59 -2.76 -5.99
N ASP A 24 3.53 -3.53 -5.44
CA ASP A 24 3.59 -4.99 -5.61
C ASP A 24 2.29 -5.70 -5.20
N CYS A 25 1.60 -5.22 -4.17
CA CYS A 25 0.29 -5.72 -3.76
C CYS A 25 -0.77 -5.42 -4.84
N THR A 26 -0.86 -4.16 -5.26
CA THR A 26 -1.87 -3.73 -6.25
C THR A 26 -1.65 -4.29 -7.66
N GLU A 27 -0.40 -4.49 -8.08
CA GLU A 27 -0.04 -5.02 -9.41
C GLU A 27 -0.51 -6.45 -9.63
N ARG A 28 -0.85 -7.17 -8.57
CA ARG A 28 -1.40 -8.53 -8.64
C ARG A 28 -2.90 -8.55 -8.95
N LEU A 29 -3.59 -7.41 -8.85
CA LEU A 29 -5.03 -7.34 -9.07
C LEU A 29 -5.44 -7.56 -10.55
N PRO A 30 -4.80 -6.93 -11.55
CA PRO A 30 -5.09 -7.24 -12.95
C PRO A 30 -4.81 -8.70 -13.38
N PRO A 31 -3.68 -9.33 -13.03
CA PRO A 31 -3.44 -10.74 -13.37
C PRO A 31 -4.38 -11.67 -12.61
N LEU A 32 -4.78 -11.37 -11.37
CA LEU A 32 -5.83 -12.12 -10.66
C LEU A 32 -7.13 -12.16 -11.47
N LEU A 33 -7.61 -11.00 -11.92
CA LEU A 33 -8.87 -10.91 -12.66
C LEU A 33 -8.78 -11.57 -14.04
N THR A 34 -7.59 -11.62 -14.63
CA THR A 34 -7.36 -12.33 -15.89
C THR A 34 -7.36 -13.84 -15.66
N ALA A 35 -6.60 -14.33 -14.68
CA ALA A 35 -6.56 -15.75 -14.31
C ALA A 35 -7.95 -16.28 -13.89
N TYR A 36 -8.72 -15.48 -13.15
CA TYR A 36 -10.09 -15.84 -12.78
C TYR A 36 -11.01 -16.01 -14.01
N ALA A 37 -10.92 -15.10 -14.98
CA ALA A 37 -11.72 -15.17 -16.21
C ALA A 37 -11.34 -16.36 -17.11
N GLU A 38 -10.09 -16.80 -17.03
CA GLU A 38 -9.53 -17.90 -17.80
C GLU A 38 -9.65 -19.26 -17.07
N GLU A 39 -10.24 -19.28 -15.87
CA GLU A 39 -10.29 -20.47 -14.99
C GLU A 39 -8.90 -21.07 -14.70
N ASP A 40 -7.88 -20.20 -14.60
CA ASP A 40 -6.48 -20.56 -14.31
C ASP A 40 -6.20 -20.58 -12.79
N GLU A 41 -4.94 -20.70 -12.37
CA GLU A 41 -4.47 -20.73 -10.96
C GLU A 41 -4.66 -19.39 -10.19
N TYR A 42 -5.86 -18.80 -10.25
CA TYR A 42 -6.19 -17.53 -9.60
C TYR A 42 -6.12 -17.62 -8.07
N GLU A 43 -6.38 -18.79 -7.47
CA GLU A 43 -6.25 -19.03 -6.03
C GLU A 43 -4.82 -18.77 -5.54
N ALA A 44 -3.80 -19.17 -6.32
CA ALA A 44 -2.41 -18.92 -5.98
C ALA A 44 -2.05 -17.42 -6.01
N ILE A 45 -2.73 -16.63 -6.83
CA ILE A 45 -2.57 -15.17 -6.87
C ILE A 45 -3.24 -14.53 -5.65
N ILE A 46 -4.37 -15.07 -5.17
CA ILE A 46 -5.01 -14.63 -3.93
C ILE A 46 -4.06 -14.80 -2.74
N ASP A 47 -3.45 -15.98 -2.59
CA ASP A 47 -2.48 -16.24 -1.51
C ASP A 47 -1.28 -15.27 -1.56
N GLN A 48 -0.84 -14.90 -2.78
CA GLN A 48 0.23 -13.93 -2.97
C GLN A 48 -0.18 -12.50 -2.60
N ILE A 49 -1.45 -12.13 -2.84
CA ILE A 49 -1.98 -10.82 -2.42
C ILE A 49 -2.07 -10.75 -0.89
N GLU A 50 -2.53 -11.82 -0.23
CA GLU A 50 -2.58 -11.90 1.24
C GLU A 50 -1.17 -11.75 1.85
N ALA A 51 -0.17 -12.44 1.28
CA ALA A 51 1.21 -12.29 1.72
C ALA A 51 1.74 -10.86 1.52
N ALA A 52 1.45 -10.24 0.37
CA ALA A 52 1.88 -8.87 0.09
C ALA A 52 1.19 -7.84 1.00
N GLU A 53 -0.09 -8.03 1.33
CA GLU A 53 -0.82 -7.19 2.29
C GLU A 53 -0.19 -7.32 3.69
N THR A 54 0.14 -8.54 4.11
CA THR A 54 0.77 -8.79 5.41
C THR A 54 2.13 -8.08 5.53
N ASP A 55 2.93 -8.09 4.45
CA ASP A 55 4.19 -7.37 4.39
C ASP A 55 3.98 -5.83 4.47
N CYS A 56 2.95 -5.30 3.80
CA CYS A 56 2.56 -3.89 3.90
C CYS A 56 2.18 -3.51 5.34
N ASP A 57 1.31 -4.29 5.99
CA ASP A 57 0.85 -4.03 7.36
C ASP A 57 2.04 -4.06 8.34
N GLN A 58 2.96 -5.01 8.18
CA GLN A 58 4.16 -5.08 9.02
C GLN A 58 5.04 -3.84 8.86
N THR A 59 5.35 -3.41 7.63
CA THR A 59 6.15 -2.20 7.40
C THR A 59 5.45 -0.95 7.92
N ARG A 60 4.13 -0.84 7.76
CA ARG A 60 3.33 0.27 8.30
C ARG A 60 3.38 0.31 9.84
N ARG A 61 3.29 -0.85 10.51
CA ARG A 61 3.43 -0.95 11.97
C ARG A 61 4.81 -0.48 12.43
N ASP A 62 5.86 -0.86 11.70
CA ASP A 62 7.22 -0.40 11.97
C ASP A 62 7.36 1.12 11.84
N ILE A 63 6.82 1.70 10.76
CA ILE A 63 6.79 3.16 10.54
C ILE A 63 6.01 3.86 11.66
N THR A 64 4.84 3.33 12.00
CA THR A 64 3.99 3.86 13.08
C THR A 64 4.72 3.83 14.41
N ALA A 65 5.42 2.74 14.72
CA ALA A 65 6.24 2.63 15.92
C ALA A 65 7.42 3.61 15.91
N LEU A 66 8.10 3.76 14.77
CA LEU A 66 9.18 4.73 14.58
C LEU A 66 8.70 6.15 14.88
N ILE A 67 7.57 6.56 14.28
CA ILE A 67 6.95 7.88 14.48
C ILE A 67 6.47 8.05 15.93
N ALA A 68 5.86 7.03 16.52
CA ALA A 68 5.32 7.08 17.89
C ALA A 68 6.41 7.28 18.96
N ASN A 69 7.61 6.75 18.72
CA ASN A 69 8.74 6.81 19.65
C ASN A 69 9.70 7.99 19.39
N ALA A 70 9.45 8.79 18.35
CA ALA A 70 10.30 9.92 18.02
C ALA A 70 10.22 11.04 19.08
N GLY A 71 11.38 11.57 19.47
CA GLY A 71 11.50 12.68 20.40
C GLY A 71 11.05 14.01 19.79
N THR A 72 10.71 14.99 20.63
CA THR A 72 10.23 16.33 20.19
C THR A 72 11.22 17.08 19.29
N ARG A 73 12.52 16.75 19.36
CA ARG A 73 13.58 17.37 18.53
C ARG A 73 13.71 16.71 17.15
N GLU A 74 13.47 15.40 17.07
CA GLU A 74 13.45 14.61 15.83
C GLU A 74 12.21 14.97 14.98
N ILE A 75 11.07 15.26 15.63
CA ILE A 75 9.84 15.71 14.95
C ILE A 75 9.90 17.21 14.57
N GLY A 76 10.60 18.03 15.37
CA GLY A 76 10.62 19.49 15.23
C GLY A 76 11.50 20.08 14.12
N LEU A 77 12.29 19.25 13.41
CA LEU A 77 13.22 19.68 12.35
C LEU A 77 12.69 19.48 10.92
N LEU A 78 11.53 18.84 10.75
CA LEU A 78 10.74 18.96 9.52
C LEU A 78 10.25 20.41 9.45
N ASN A 79 11.03 21.29 8.82
CA ASN A 79 10.88 22.76 8.80
C ASN A 79 9.55 23.27 8.19
N THR A 80 8.44 23.03 8.86
CA THR A 80 7.12 23.63 8.59
C THR A 80 6.33 23.68 9.91
N PRO A 81 5.29 24.52 10.05
CA PRO A 81 4.59 24.76 11.32
C PRO A 81 3.78 23.51 11.73
N ILE A 82 4.47 22.61 12.42
CA ILE A 82 4.09 21.22 12.56
C ILE A 82 4.26 20.83 14.04
N ASN A 83 3.38 21.38 14.87
CA ASN A 83 2.88 20.60 16.01
C ASN A 83 1.67 19.74 15.56
N LEU A 84 1.56 19.51 14.23
CA LEU A 84 0.49 18.83 13.50
C LEU A 84 0.98 17.58 12.71
N ASN A 85 2.28 17.24 12.63
CA ASN A 85 2.75 16.15 11.72
C ASN A 85 2.48 14.76 12.24
N GLN A 86 2.69 14.51 13.53
CA GLN A 86 2.77 13.11 13.96
C GLN A 86 1.43 12.41 13.69
N SER A 87 0.32 13.05 14.05
CA SER A 87 -1.02 12.58 13.69
C SER A 87 -1.26 12.55 12.19
N ALA A 88 -0.83 13.58 11.44
CA ALA A 88 -1.04 13.63 9.99
C ALA A 88 -0.25 12.54 9.23
N LEU A 89 0.98 12.24 9.64
CA LEU A 89 1.80 11.16 9.10
C LEU A 89 1.19 9.80 9.45
N LEU A 90 0.78 9.60 10.70
CA LEU A 90 0.07 8.37 11.09
C LEU A 90 -1.23 8.18 10.31
N ASP A 91 -1.99 9.25 10.11
CA ASP A 91 -3.21 9.24 9.30
C ASP A 91 -2.90 8.97 7.82
N PHE A 92 -1.80 9.51 7.28
CA PHE A 92 -1.36 9.23 5.92
C PHE A 92 -1.04 7.75 5.72
N TYR A 93 -0.21 7.14 6.56
CA TYR A 93 0.08 5.70 6.47
C TYR A 93 -1.16 4.84 6.69
N LYS A 94 -2.07 5.26 7.55
CA LYS A 94 -3.37 4.60 7.73
C LYS A 94 -4.24 4.68 6.47
N GLN A 95 -4.21 5.79 5.74
CA GLN A 95 -4.95 5.94 4.48
C GLN A 95 -4.35 5.09 3.36
N LEU A 96 -3.02 4.99 3.27
CA LEU A 96 -2.37 4.11 2.29
C LEU A 96 -2.68 2.63 2.57
N ASP A 97 -2.71 2.24 3.85
CA ASP A 97 -3.03 0.88 4.27
C ASP A 97 -4.40 0.40 3.79
N VAL A 98 -5.36 1.32 3.66
CA VAL A 98 -6.70 1.02 3.14
C VAL A 98 -6.61 0.46 1.71
N VAL A 99 -5.64 0.89 0.90
CA VAL A 99 -5.47 0.41 -0.47
C VAL A 99 -5.00 -1.05 -0.50
N ALA A 100 -4.01 -1.42 0.32
CA ALA A 100 -3.55 -2.81 0.46
C ALA A 100 -4.68 -3.71 0.98
N ASN A 101 -5.33 -3.30 2.08
CA ASN A 101 -6.50 -4.01 2.66
C ASN A 101 -7.62 -4.20 1.62
N HIS A 102 -7.93 -3.18 0.82
CA HIS A 102 -8.97 -3.29 -0.20
C HIS A 102 -8.56 -4.18 -1.37
N THR A 103 -7.28 -4.24 -1.71
CA THR A 103 -6.75 -5.14 -2.74
C THR A 103 -6.92 -6.60 -2.32
N GLU A 104 -6.52 -6.94 -1.09
CA GLU A 104 -6.77 -8.27 -0.50
C GLU A 104 -8.27 -8.59 -0.44
N ARG A 105 -9.06 -7.63 0.05
CA ARG A 105 -10.51 -7.83 0.16
C ARG A 105 -11.17 -8.07 -1.20
N ILE A 106 -10.77 -7.35 -2.24
CA ILE A 106 -11.22 -7.60 -3.61
C ILE A 106 -10.91 -9.05 -4.01
N ALA A 107 -9.68 -9.52 -3.75
CA ALA A 107 -9.26 -10.86 -4.12
C ALA A 107 -10.07 -11.95 -3.41
N GLN A 108 -10.31 -11.78 -2.11
CA GLN A 108 -11.16 -12.68 -1.32
C GLN A 108 -12.62 -12.65 -1.76
N GLU A 109 -13.17 -11.45 -2.01
CA GLU A 109 -14.55 -11.29 -2.46
C GLU A 109 -14.77 -11.87 -3.87
N LEU A 110 -13.76 -11.82 -4.75
CA LEU A 110 -13.81 -12.48 -6.06
C LEU A 110 -14.02 -13.99 -5.92
N ALA A 111 -13.20 -14.67 -5.09
CA ALA A 111 -13.32 -16.10 -4.83
C ALA A 111 -14.63 -16.48 -4.13
N MET A 112 -15.13 -15.62 -3.24
CA MET A 112 -16.36 -15.86 -2.48
C MET A 112 -17.62 -15.66 -3.32
N LEU A 113 -17.67 -14.58 -4.12
CA LEU A 113 -18.87 -14.18 -4.87
C LEU A 113 -18.94 -14.83 -6.25
N GLN A 114 -17.80 -15.22 -6.81
CA GLN A 114 -17.67 -15.86 -8.12
C GLN A 114 -18.51 -15.18 -9.22
N PRO A 115 -18.31 -13.86 -9.46
CA PRO A 115 -19.04 -13.14 -10.49
C PRO A 115 -18.75 -13.72 -11.88
N ALA A 116 -19.74 -13.70 -12.78
CA ALA A 116 -19.53 -14.16 -14.15
C ALA A 116 -18.55 -13.21 -14.90
N PRO A 117 -17.45 -13.71 -15.49
CA PRO A 117 -16.42 -12.87 -16.10
C PRO A 117 -16.80 -12.31 -17.49
N THR A 118 -18.00 -12.62 -17.99
CA THR A 118 -18.44 -12.29 -19.36
C THR A 118 -19.35 -11.06 -19.45
N ASN A 119 -19.59 -10.37 -18.33
CA ASN A 119 -20.47 -9.19 -18.29
C ASN A 119 -19.69 -7.87 -18.33
N ASP A 120 -20.36 -6.80 -18.77
CA ASP A 120 -19.78 -5.46 -18.89
C ASP A 120 -19.23 -4.94 -17.55
N SER A 121 -19.86 -5.31 -16.42
CA SER A 121 -19.40 -4.90 -15.08
C SER A 121 -18.05 -5.51 -14.72
N TYR A 122 -17.76 -6.73 -15.18
CA TYR A 122 -16.48 -7.40 -14.95
C TYR A 122 -15.36 -6.73 -15.75
N GLU A 123 -15.63 -6.30 -16.97
CA GLU A 123 -14.63 -5.56 -17.76
C GLU A 123 -14.34 -4.19 -17.12
N GLN A 124 -15.37 -3.47 -16.66
CA GLN A 124 -15.18 -2.22 -15.89
C GLN A 124 -14.36 -2.47 -14.61
N PHE A 125 -14.53 -3.63 -13.98
CA PHE A 125 -13.74 -3.99 -12.81
C PHE A 125 -12.27 -4.19 -13.14
N ARG A 126 -11.95 -4.82 -14.28
CA ARG A 126 -10.58 -4.94 -14.78
C ARG A 126 -9.96 -3.59 -15.08
N GLU A 127 -10.71 -2.67 -15.70
CA GLU A 127 -10.26 -1.30 -15.92
C GLU A 127 -9.96 -0.58 -14.60
N MET A 128 -10.83 -0.72 -13.58
CA MET A 128 -10.58 -0.15 -12.26
C MET A 128 -9.33 -0.73 -11.59
N ALA A 129 -9.06 -2.03 -11.74
CA ALA A 129 -7.85 -2.65 -11.22
C ALA A 129 -6.57 -2.05 -11.84
N VAL A 130 -6.59 -1.74 -13.14
CA VAL A 130 -5.47 -1.05 -13.80
C VAL A 130 -5.29 0.37 -13.26
N LEU A 131 -6.38 1.12 -13.07
CA LEU A 131 -6.31 2.47 -12.51
C LEU A 131 -5.75 2.50 -11.08
N ILE A 132 -6.07 1.48 -10.26
CA ILE A 132 -5.50 1.34 -8.91
C ILE A 132 -3.97 1.23 -8.97
N VAL A 133 -3.44 0.41 -9.88
CA VAL A 133 -1.99 0.25 -10.10
C VAL A 133 -1.35 1.56 -10.55
N GLU A 134 -1.94 2.24 -11.53
CA GLU A 134 -1.42 3.52 -12.02
C GLU A 134 -1.36 4.56 -10.88
N MET A 135 -2.39 4.60 -10.02
CA MET A 135 -2.44 5.51 -8.89
C MET A 135 -1.37 5.21 -7.83
N THR A 136 -1.11 3.94 -7.51
CA THR A 136 -0.06 3.56 -6.54
C THR A 136 1.34 3.80 -7.09
N GLN A 137 1.57 3.58 -8.39
CA GLN A 137 2.84 3.91 -9.04
C GLN A 137 3.15 5.41 -9.00
N VAL A 138 2.14 6.28 -9.13
CA VAL A 138 2.32 7.74 -8.98
C VAL A 138 2.83 8.11 -7.58
N LEU A 139 2.42 7.39 -6.53
CA LEU A 139 2.89 7.65 -5.17
C LEU A 139 4.39 7.36 -5.01
N ILE A 140 4.89 6.27 -5.59
CA ILE A 140 6.34 5.97 -5.63
C ILE A 140 7.09 7.09 -6.35
N LEU A 141 6.63 7.48 -7.54
CA LEU A 141 7.27 8.54 -8.32
C LEU A 141 7.35 9.85 -7.54
N ILE A 142 6.33 10.19 -6.75
CA ILE A 142 6.38 11.39 -5.90
C ILE A 142 7.44 11.21 -4.81
N ALA A 143 7.46 10.07 -4.13
CA ALA A 143 8.40 9.81 -3.03
C ALA A 143 9.87 9.81 -3.48
N GLU A 144 10.18 9.27 -4.65
CA GLU A 144 11.54 9.26 -5.21
C GLU A 144 12.04 10.63 -5.69
N ASN A 145 11.13 11.60 -5.92
CA ASN A 145 11.45 12.93 -6.45
C ASN A 145 11.30 14.06 -5.41
N SER A 146 10.91 13.73 -4.17
CA SER A 146 10.82 14.66 -3.02
C SER A 146 12.12 14.80 -2.25
#